data_AF-A0A4R6R925-F1
#
_entry.id   AF-A0A4R6R925-F1
#
_cell.length_a   1.000
_cell.length_b   1.000
_cell.length_c   1.000
_cell.angle_alpha   90.00
_cell.angle_beta   90.00
_cell.angle_gamma   90.00
#
_symmetry.space_group_name_H-M   'P 1'
#
loop_
_entity.id
_entity.type
_entity.pdbx_description
1 polymer ?
#
loop_
_entity_poly.entity_id
_entity_poly.type
_entity_poly.pdbx_seq_one_letter_code
_entity_poly.pdbx_strand_id
1 'polypeptide(L)'
;MTAPRPRRGGRAVRWTILAAVAGLLGWQVATRTLPAVLAPYDPGAALILAEGNPRALLLLAERRLGQDPTARNDADALPAAEREDVVEAAATMVARGIARPLLPPDVTAADRATVAALAAAAWRAAPLDPRAPRLLGQLSEDEGTGRRLMEQSVALSRHDPLALYWLIQHAFLAGDVDGVLRHADILLRAQPDFAATVAPMLTALTADEAIRPRIVAALAAAPPWRDGFLAELPALAADPRLPFALLRDLARGPTPPTSSQVMSYLTVLVAREDYRLAHEAWRVFPMDGEEHPADLVFDGGFRNRPGATPFSWAFSFGGGVRITTTAAPGRPGDKALALEFAGQMVEPMTVTQVTVLDPGRYRIAGSQAGTFESRRGLRWEMICRRPGAAPLGGSDELFGGGEGWSPFSFDIEIPRENCPVQILRLVFDTVAQADRIVRGDLYLTDISIRPLGGS
;
A
#
# COMPACT_ATOMS: atom_id res chain seq x y z
N MET A 1 68.28 -14.70 -67.40
CA MET A 1 67.60 -14.52 -66.10
C MET A 1 67.35 -13.03 -65.90
N THR A 2 66.11 -12.63 -65.61
CA THR A 2 65.74 -11.20 -65.44
C THR A 2 64.53 -11.12 -64.52
N ALA A 3 64.72 -10.61 -63.30
CA ALA A 3 63.67 -10.58 -62.28
C ALA A 3 62.74 -9.35 -62.43
N PRO A 4 61.41 -9.50 -62.29
CA PRO A 4 60.49 -8.37 -62.36
C PRO A 4 60.58 -7.48 -61.12
N ARG A 5 60.71 -6.16 -61.32
CA ARG A 5 60.71 -5.17 -60.23
C ARG A 5 59.33 -5.11 -59.55
N PRO A 6 59.23 -5.10 -58.21
CA PRO A 6 57.94 -4.99 -57.51
C PRO A 6 57.32 -3.59 -57.68
N ARG A 7 56.03 -3.55 -58.06
CA ARG A 7 55.25 -2.30 -58.21
C ARG A 7 55.03 -1.59 -56.85
N ARG A 8 55.98 -0.75 -56.44
CA ARG A 8 55.93 0.00 -55.15
C ARG A 8 54.67 0.86 -54.95
N GLY A 9 54.03 1.36 -56.02
CA GLY A 9 52.87 2.25 -55.92
C GLY A 9 51.64 1.66 -55.21
N GLY A 10 51.42 0.33 -55.27
CA GLY A 10 50.23 -0.31 -54.72
C GLY A 10 50.10 -0.29 -53.19
N ARG A 11 51.20 -0.02 -52.45
CA ARG A 11 51.16 0.12 -50.99
C ARG A 11 50.78 1.52 -50.54
N ALA A 12 51.29 2.56 -51.21
CA ALA A 12 50.99 3.96 -50.86
C ALA A 12 49.49 4.27 -50.99
N VAL A 13 48.87 3.85 -52.10
CA VAL A 13 47.43 4.04 -52.34
C VAL A 13 46.55 3.32 -51.31
N ARG A 14 46.99 2.16 -50.79
CA ARG A 14 46.27 1.46 -49.71
C ARG A 14 46.35 2.21 -48.38
N TRP A 15 47.51 2.79 -48.05
CA TRP A 15 47.66 3.60 -46.84
C TRP A 15 46.87 4.91 -46.90
N THR A 16 46.79 5.60 -48.04
CA THR A 16 45.97 6.82 -48.16
C THR A 16 44.47 6.51 -48.09
N ILE A 17 44.01 5.41 -48.68
CA ILE A 17 42.62 4.94 -48.54
C ILE A 17 42.31 4.58 -47.08
N LEU A 18 43.18 3.83 -46.40
CA LEU A 18 43.00 3.49 -44.98
C LEU A 18 42.99 4.73 -44.08
N ALA A 19 43.86 5.71 -44.33
CA ALA A 19 43.87 6.99 -43.60
C ALA A 19 42.59 7.81 -43.84
N ALA A 20 42.09 7.85 -45.08
CA ALA A 20 40.84 8.53 -45.41
C ALA A 20 39.62 7.84 -44.75
N VAL A 21 39.57 6.51 -44.74
CA VAL A 21 38.52 5.74 -44.06
C VAL A 21 38.62 5.90 -42.54
N ALA A 22 39.82 5.88 -41.96
CA ALA A 22 40.01 6.13 -40.53
C ALA A 22 39.60 7.56 -40.13
N GLY A 23 39.91 8.57 -40.96
CA GLY A 23 39.43 9.95 -40.78
C GLY A 23 37.91 10.07 -40.87
N LEU A 24 37.29 9.40 -41.85
CA LEU A 24 35.84 9.36 -42.00
C LEU A 24 35.15 8.67 -40.81
N LEU A 25 35.71 7.56 -40.32
CA LEU A 25 35.20 6.86 -39.14
C LEU A 25 35.39 7.67 -37.87
N GLY A 26 36.54 8.31 -37.68
CA GLY A 26 36.79 9.24 -36.57
C GLY A 26 35.83 10.42 -36.58
N TRP A 27 35.54 10.98 -37.76
CA TRP A 27 34.53 12.03 -37.95
C TRP A 27 33.11 11.54 -37.64
N GLN A 28 32.70 10.36 -38.11
CA GLN A 28 31.39 9.78 -37.77
C GLN A 28 31.27 9.51 -36.26
N VAL A 29 32.32 9.01 -35.62
CA VAL A 29 32.34 8.81 -34.16
C VAL A 29 32.23 10.15 -33.43
N ALA A 30 33.01 11.17 -33.82
CA ALA A 30 32.99 12.50 -33.19
C ALA A 30 31.67 13.25 -33.38
N THR A 31 30.99 13.09 -34.52
CA THR A 31 29.77 13.86 -34.86
C THR A 31 28.45 13.12 -34.63
N ARG A 32 28.46 11.80 -34.41
CA ARG A 32 27.25 11.01 -34.16
C ARG A 32 27.30 10.18 -32.88
N THR A 33 28.35 9.39 -32.70
CA THR A 33 28.45 8.46 -31.56
C THR A 33 28.77 9.20 -30.27
N LEU A 34 29.79 10.06 -30.27
CA LEU A 34 30.24 10.81 -29.10
C LEU A 34 29.16 11.76 -28.56
N PRO A 35 28.43 12.56 -29.38
CA PRO A 35 27.37 13.43 -28.85
C PRO A 35 26.18 12.64 -28.28
N ALA A 36 25.85 11.48 -28.87
CA ALA A 36 24.80 10.60 -28.35
C ALA A 36 25.16 9.93 -27.01
N VAL A 37 26.46 9.70 -26.76
CA VAL A 37 26.99 9.19 -25.48
C VAL A 37 27.13 10.31 -24.44
N LEU A 38 27.46 11.53 -24.85
CA LEU A 38 27.58 12.69 -23.94
C LEU A 38 26.22 13.25 -23.49
N ALA A 39 25.20 13.22 -24.35
CA ALA A 39 23.89 13.85 -24.11
C ALA A 39 23.22 13.56 -22.75
N PRO A 40 23.28 12.34 -22.16
CA PRO A 40 22.75 12.08 -20.81
C PRO A 40 23.47 12.86 -19.69
N TYR A 41 24.77 13.10 -19.86
CA TYR A 41 25.60 13.76 -18.86
C TYR A 41 25.56 15.27 -19.08
N ASP A 42 26.04 15.71 -20.25
CA ASP A 42 26.06 17.11 -20.67
C ASP A 42 25.41 17.27 -22.06
N PRO A 43 24.10 17.61 -22.11
CA PRO A 43 23.42 17.91 -23.37
C PRO A 43 23.92 19.22 -23.99
N GLY A 44 24.51 20.14 -23.23
CA GLY A 44 25.10 21.38 -23.77
C GLY A 44 26.34 21.08 -24.60
N ALA A 45 27.30 20.34 -24.04
CA ALA A 45 28.47 19.84 -24.78
C ALA A 45 28.09 18.95 -25.96
N ALA A 46 27.05 18.12 -25.82
CA ALA A 46 26.55 17.31 -26.93
C ALA A 46 25.98 18.17 -28.08
N LEU A 47 25.32 19.29 -27.79
CA LEU A 47 24.82 20.23 -28.80
C LEU A 47 25.96 21.04 -29.44
N ILE A 48 27.02 21.39 -28.71
CA ILE A 48 28.22 22.02 -29.30
C ILE A 48 28.90 21.11 -30.34
N LEU A 49 28.85 19.78 -30.12
CA LEU A 49 29.42 18.80 -31.06
C LEU A 49 28.43 18.39 -32.18
N ALA A 50 27.13 18.54 -31.97
CA ALA A 50 26.07 18.24 -32.93
C ALA A 50 24.77 18.99 -32.59
N GLU A 51 24.63 20.22 -33.12
CA GLU A 51 23.53 21.15 -32.81
C GLU A 51 22.12 20.55 -33.01
N GLY A 52 21.98 19.64 -33.97
CA GLY A 52 20.72 18.96 -34.28
C GLY A 52 20.48 17.64 -33.52
N ASN A 53 21.24 17.32 -32.46
CA ASN A 53 21.13 16.04 -31.77
C ASN A 53 19.79 15.91 -31.03
N PRO A 54 18.85 15.04 -31.46
CA PRO A 54 17.51 14.99 -30.90
C PRO A 54 17.51 14.52 -29.43
N ARG A 55 18.45 13.66 -29.04
CA ARG A 55 18.56 13.20 -27.64
C ARG A 55 18.97 14.33 -26.71
N ALA A 56 19.93 15.16 -27.12
CA ALA A 56 20.39 16.30 -26.33
C ALA A 56 19.34 17.41 -26.26
N LEU A 57 18.68 17.73 -27.39
CA LEU A 57 17.56 18.69 -27.43
C LEU A 57 16.42 18.28 -26.48
N LEU A 58 16.02 17.00 -26.50
CA LEU A 58 14.95 16.50 -25.64
C LEU A 58 15.35 16.44 -24.17
N LEU A 59 16.58 16.01 -23.84
CA LEU A 59 17.04 16.01 -22.44
C LEU A 59 17.18 17.44 -21.87
N LEU A 60 17.57 18.42 -22.68
CA LEU A 60 17.58 19.83 -22.27
C LEU A 60 16.16 20.35 -22.02
N ALA A 61 15.19 19.95 -22.86
CA ALA A 61 13.77 20.28 -22.70
C ALA A 61 13.16 19.61 -21.45
N GLU A 62 13.43 18.32 -21.23
CA GLU A 62 13.00 17.55 -20.04
C GLU A 62 13.61 18.14 -18.75
N ARG A 63 14.91 18.45 -18.73
CA ARG A 63 15.57 19.17 -17.61
C ARG A 63 14.92 20.51 -17.31
N ARG A 64 14.50 21.27 -18.33
CA ARG A 64 13.88 22.60 -18.14
C ARG A 64 12.46 22.55 -17.57
N LEU A 65 11.82 21.37 -17.57
CA LEU A 65 10.55 21.08 -16.89
C LEU A 65 10.73 20.33 -15.55
N GLY A 66 11.97 20.11 -15.08
CA GLY A 66 12.26 19.28 -13.90
C GLY A 66 12.04 17.77 -14.12
N GLN A 67 11.85 17.32 -15.35
CA GLN A 67 11.51 15.93 -15.72
C GLN A 67 12.75 15.12 -16.13
N ASP A 68 13.91 15.33 -15.48
CA ASP A 68 15.17 14.68 -15.88
C ASP A 68 15.17 13.16 -15.57
N PRO A 69 15.19 12.27 -16.58
CA PRO A 69 15.20 10.81 -16.36
C PRO A 69 16.55 10.28 -15.84
N THR A 70 17.55 11.15 -15.62
CA THR A 70 18.85 10.81 -15.02
C THR A 70 19.00 11.31 -13.58
N ALA A 71 18.07 12.14 -13.09
CA ALA A 71 18.00 12.48 -11.68
C ALA A 71 17.54 11.27 -10.85
N ARG A 72 18.10 11.09 -9.66
CA ARG A 72 17.57 10.14 -8.68
C ARG A 72 16.38 10.80 -7.98
N ASN A 73 15.32 10.04 -7.71
CA ASN A 73 14.14 10.54 -7.01
C ASN A 73 14.43 10.79 -5.53
N ASP A 74 15.08 11.92 -5.23
CA ASP A 74 14.98 12.56 -3.91
C ASP A 74 13.64 13.34 -3.84
N ALA A 75 12.98 13.32 -2.69
CA ALA A 75 11.52 13.46 -2.62
C ALA A 75 10.98 14.85 -2.22
N ASP A 76 9.67 14.98 -2.43
CA ASP A 76 8.69 15.85 -1.74
C ASP A 76 8.65 17.38 -1.96
N ALA A 77 7.39 17.85 -1.85
CA ALA A 77 6.89 19.21 -1.57
C ALA A 77 7.34 20.42 -2.42
N LEU A 78 6.34 21.07 -3.07
CA LEU A 78 6.24 22.53 -3.23
C LEU A 78 4.74 22.96 -3.23
N PRO A 79 4.40 24.22 -2.90
CA PRO A 79 3.05 24.60 -2.43
C PRO A 79 2.07 25.07 -3.53
N ALA A 80 0.82 25.32 -3.13
CA ALA A 80 -0.29 25.67 -4.02
C ALA A 80 -0.79 27.13 -3.85
N ALA A 81 -1.23 27.74 -4.96
CA ALA A 81 -2.15 28.89 -4.99
C ALA A 81 -2.82 28.99 -6.39
N GLU A 82 -4.15 29.17 -6.41
CA GLU A 82 -4.98 30.10 -7.23
C GLU A 82 -4.61 30.36 -8.72
N ARG A 83 -5.48 30.43 -9.75
CA ARG A 83 -6.96 30.50 -10.05
C ARG A 83 -7.09 30.29 -11.60
N GLU A 84 -8.14 30.49 -12.42
CA GLU A 84 -9.64 30.37 -12.55
C GLU A 84 -9.90 30.65 -14.08
N ASP A 85 -10.93 30.24 -14.83
CA ASP A 85 -12.13 29.39 -14.65
C ASP A 85 -12.07 28.14 -15.57
N VAL A 86 -13.00 27.17 -15.48
CA VAL A 86 -12.99 25.80 -16.09
C VAL A 86 -11.84 24.94 -15.55
N VAL A 87 -10.65 25.54 -15.50
CA VAL A 87 -9.57 25.28 -14.53
C VAL A 87 -10.12 24.94 -13.14
N GLU A 88 -11.21 25.54 -12.66
CA GLU A 88 -11.72 25.32 -11.30
C GLU A 88 -11.97 23.85 -10.95
N ALA A 89 -12.47 23.01 -11.86
CA ALA A 89 -12.68 21.59 -11.58
C ALA A 89 -11.35 20.83 -11.40
N ALA A 90 -10.41 21.05 -12.32
CA ALA A 90 -9.06 20.47 -12.27
C ALA A 90 -8.24 21.04 -11.10
N ALA A 91 -8.33 22.34 -10.82
CA ALA A 91 -7.67 22.99 -9.69
C ALA A 91 -8.27 22.56 -8.35
N THR A 92 -9.59 22.31 -8.28
CA THR A 92 -10.23 21.70 -7.11
C THR A 92 -9.76 20.26 -6.92
N MET A 93 -9.56 19.49 -7.98
CA MET A 93 -8.94 18.16 -7.90
C MET A 93 -7.49 18.24 -7.41
N VAL A 94 -6.68 19.16 -7.95
CA VAL A 94 -5.26 19.36 -7.55
C VAL A 94 -5.17 19.83 -6.10
N ALA A 95 -5.98 20.79 -5.68
CA ALA A 95 -6.05 21.29 -4.30
C ALA A 95 -6.57 20.23 -3.31
N ARG A 96 -7.34 19.24 -3.78
CA ARG A 96 -7.76 18.05 -3.02
C ARG A 96 -6.81 16.85 -3.16
N GLY A 97 -5.68 16.99 -3.88
CA GLY A 97 -4.72 15.91 -4.12
C GLY A 97 -5.22 14.76 -5.02
N ILE A 98 -6.36 14.94 -5.70
CA ILE A 98 -6.98 13.91 -6.57
C ILE A 98 -6.18 13.73 -7.86
N ALA A 99 -5.54 14.78 -8.36
CA ALA A 99 -4.69 14.76 -9.55
C ALA A 99 -3.46 15.66 -9.36
N ARG A 100 -2.38 15.42 -10.10
CA ARG A 100 -1.12 16.17 -10.00
C ARG A 100 -0.75 16.82 -11.34
N PRO A 101 -0.46 18.13 -11.39
CA PRO A 101 0.02 18.77 -12.61
C PRO A 101 1.31 18.12 -13.12
N LEU A 102 1.40 17.93 -14.43
CA LEU A 102 2.61 17.41 -15.09
C LEU A 102 3.69 18.47 -15.32
N LEU A 103 3.33 19.75 -15.25
CA LEU A 103 4.26 20.88 -15.29
C LEU A 103 4.40 21.44 -13.87
N PRO A 104 5.62 21.73 -13.40
CA PRO A 104 5.83 22.53 -12.20
C PRO A 104 5.16 23.92 -12.31
N PRO A 105 4.70 24.51 -11.18
CA PRO A 105 3.98 25.79 -11.19
C PRO A 105 4.86 26.99 -11.58
N ASP A 106 6.18 26.85 -11.50
CA ASP A 106 7.19 27.86 -11.80
C ASP A 106 7.63 27.90 -13.28
N VAL A 107 7.11 27.00 -14.14
CA VAL A 107 7.47 26.96 -15.58
C VAL A 107 6.95 28.20 -16.32
N THR A 108 7.85 29.15 -16.56
CA THR A 108 7.52 30.45 -17.16
C THR A 108 7.15 30.34 -18.65
N ALA A 109 6.47 31.35 -19.20
CA ALA A 109 6.16 31.40 -20.64
C ALA A 109 7.41 31.34 -21.54
N ALA A 110 8.55 31.89 -21.10
CA ALA A 110 9.83 31.77 -21.81
C ALA A 110 10.36 30.34 -21.82
N ASP A 111 10.13 29.59 -20.74
CA ASP A 111 10.51 28.19 -20.63
C ASP A 111 9.63 27.31 -21.51
N ARG A 112 8.30 27.55 -21.50
CA ARG A 112 7.35 26.91 -22.41
C ARG A 112 7.76 27.11 -23.87
N ALA A 113 8.06 28.35 -24.29
CA ALA A 113 8.52 28.65 -25.65
C ALA A 113 9.85 27.95 -25.99
N THR A 114 10.79 27.90 -25.04
CA THR A 114 12.09 27.22 -25.21
C THR A 114 11.93 25.72 -25.38
N VAL A 115 11.17 25.07 -24.48
CA VAL A 115 10.90 23.62 -24.50
C VAL A 115 10.13 23.24 -25.77
N ALA A 116 9.14 24.03 -26.20
CA ALA A 116 8.43 23.82 -27.47
C ALA A 116 9.38 23.90 -28.68
N ALA A 117 10.28 24.90 -28.73
CA ALA A 117 11.26 25.04 -29.81
C ALA A 117 12.25 23.87 -29.85
N LEU A 118 12.76 23.42 -28.70
CA LEU A 118 13.63 22.26 -28.57
C LEU A 118 12.93 20.96 -29.01
N ALA A 119 11.70 20.73 -28.55
CA ALA A 119 10.91 19.56 -28.91
C ALA A 119 10.57 19.55 -30.42
N ALA A 120 10.15 20.68 -30.99
CA ALA A 120 9.87 20.79 -32.43
C ALA A 120 11.13 20.71 -33.31
N ALA A 121 12.32 21.05 -32.79
CA ALA A 121 13.59 20.78 -33.46
C ALA A 121 13.96 19.29 -33.40
N ALA A 122 13.87 18.67 -32.23
CA ALA A 122 14.14 17.25 -32.04
C ALA A 122 13.20 16.38 -32.88
N TRP A 123 11.92 16.72 -32.97
CA TRP A 123 10.94 15.91 -33.71
C TRP A 123 11.22 15.86 -35.21
N ARG A 124 11.69 16.98 -35.79
CA ARG A 124 12.11 17.03 -37.20
C ARG A 124 13.36 16.18 -37.47
N ALA A 125 14.23 16.02 -36.47
CA ALA A 125 15.42 15.16 -36.55
C ALA A 125 15.13 13.68 -36.23
N ALA A 126 14.13 13.41 -35.39
CA ALA A 126 13.69 12.06 -34.99
C ALA A 126 12.15 11.98 -34.88
N PRO A 127 11.42 11.79 -36.01
CA PRO A 127 9.96 11.75 -36.02
C PRO A 127 9.30 10.66 -35.16
N LEU A 128 10.08 9.65 -34.77
CA LEU A 128 9.65 8.48 -34.00
C LEU A 128 10.02 8.54 -32.51
N ASP A 129 10.65 9.62 -32.02
CA ASP A 129 10.90 9.78 -30.57
C ASP A 129 9.60 10.22 -29.87
N PRO A 130 9.04 9.42 -28.92
CA PRO A 130 7.75 9.69 -28.30
C PRO A 130 7.75 10.95 -27.42
N ARG A 131 8.92 11.41 -26.97
CA ARG A 131 9.05 12.53 -26.02
C ARG A 131 8.78 13.86 -26.69
N ALA A 132 9.04 13.98 -27.99
CA ALA A 132 8.82 15.23 -28.71
C ALA A 132 7.33 15.63 -28.81
N PRO A 133 6.40 14.76 -29.29
CA PRO A 133 4.97 15.08 -29.21
C PRO A 133 4.48 15.17 -27.76
N ARG A 134 5.02 14.38 -26.82
CA ARG A 134 4.67 14.49 -25.39
C ARG A 134 4.92 15.89 -24.83
N LEU A 135 6.13 16.42 -25.01
CA LEU A 135 6.51 17.76 -24.54
C LEU A 135 5.65 18.83 -25.18
N LEU A 136 5.38 18.72 -26.49
CA LEU A 136 4.47 19.64 -27.18
C LEU A 136 3.02 19.53 -26.67
N GLY A 137 2.56 18.32 -26.32
CA GLY A 137 1.26 18.08 -25.72
C GLY A 137 1.12 18.63 -24.30
N GLN A 138 2.17 18.51 -23.47
CA GLN A 138 2.21 19.09 -22.11
C GLN A 138 2.11 20.62 -22.12
N LEU A 139 2.59 21.25 -23.20
CA LEU A 139 2.61 22.69 -23.38
C LEU A 139 1.39 23.24 -24.17
N SER A 140 0.51 22.39 -24.67
CA SER A 140 -0.61 22.78 -25.53
C SER A 140 -1.71 23.46 -24.72
N GLU A 141 -2.05 24.70 -25.08
CA GLU A 141 -3.18 25.44 -24.52
C GLU A 141 -4.53 24.97 -25.10
N ASP A 142 -4.54 24.46 -26.35
CA ASP A 142 -5.67 23.71 -26.90
C ASP A 142 -5.64 22.27 -26.39
N GLU A 143 -6.62 21.89 -25.58
CA GLU A 143 -6.81 20.53 -25.06
C GLU A 143 -6.94 19.50 -26.18
N GLY A 144 -7.59 19.85 -27.30
CA GLY A 144 -7.75 18.97 -28.45
C GLY A 144 -6.42 18.64 -29.14
N THR A 145 -5.51 19.63 -29.24
CA THR A 145 -4.15 19.43 -29.74
C THR A 145 -3.28 18.71 -28.73
N GLY A 146 -3.40 19.05 -27.44
CA GLY A 146 -2.70 18.36 -26.34
C GLY A 146 -2.99 16.87 -26.36
N ARG A 147 -4.28 16.50 -26.44
CA ARG A 147 -4.70 15.10 -26.52
C ARG A 147 -4.15 14.38 -27.75
N ARG A 148 -4.28 14.95 -28.95
CA ARG A 148 -3.75 14.33 -30.19
C ARG A 148 -2.24 14.06 -30.10
N LEU A 149 -1.49 14.97 -29.49
CA LEU A 149 -0.04 14.83 -29.30
C LEU A 149 0.30 13.76 -28.24
N MET A 150 -0.50 13.64 -27.18
CA MET A 150 -0.36 12.58 -26.18
C MET A 150 -0.73 11.19 -26.72
N GLU A 151 -1.84 11.10 -27.46
CA GLU A 151 -2.25 9.90 -28.21
C GLU A 151 -1.13 9.48 -29.19
N GLN A 152 -0.51 10.43 -29.88
CA GLN A 152 0.63 10.17 -30.77
C GLN A 152 1.90 9.73 -30.02
N SER A 153 2.18 10.29 -28.84
CA SER A 153 3.27 9.83 -27.97
C SER A 153 3.08 8.37 -27.55
N VAL A 154 1.89 8.00 -27.10
CA VAL A 154 1.54 6.61 -26.73
C VAL A 154 1.53 5.68 -27.95
N ALA A 155 1.17 6.16 -29.14
CA ALA A 155 1.28 5.39 -30.38
C ALA A 155 2.75 5.08 -30.76
N LEU A 156 3.68 6.00 -30.48
CA LEU A 156 5.12 5.79 -30.68
C LEU A 156 5.77 4.95 -29.56
N SER A 157 5.32 5.14 -28.31
CA SER A 157 5.76 4.37 -27.14
C SER A 157 4.59 4.07 -26.21
N ARG A 158 4.06 2.85 -26.32
CA ARG A 158 2.86 2.39 -25.59
C ARG A 158 2.94 2.51 -24.06
N HIS A 159 4.14 2.67 -23.50
CA HIS A 159 4.39 2.77 -22.06
C HIS A 159 5.05 4.12 -21.66
N ASP A 160 4.91 5.19 -22.44
CA ASP A 160 5.35 6.52 -21.98
C ASP A 160 4.49 6.96 -20.78
N PRO A 161 5.06 7.06 -19.56
CA PRO A 161 4.24 7.15 -18.36
C PRO A 161 3.65 8.53 -18.15
N LEU A 162 4.33 9.59 -18.61
CA LEU A 162 3.83 10.95 -18.48
C LEU A 162 2.75 11.23 -19.54
N ALA A 163 2.86 10.64 -20.74
CA ALA A 163 1.79 10.71 -21.74
C ALA A 163 0.53 9.93 -21.30
N LEU A 164 0.71 8.71 -20.78
CA LEU A 164 -0.41 7.94 -20.20
C LEU A 164 -1.05 8.66 -19.01
N TYR A 165 -0.26 9.24 -18.11
CA TYR A 165 -0.80 9.97 -16.96
C TYR A 165 -1.56 11.23 -17.35
N TRP A 166 -1.14 11.95 -18.40
CA TRP A 166 -1.94 13.05 -18.96
C TRP A 166 -3.28 12.54 -19.50
N LEU A 167 -3.28 11.44 -20.24
CA LEU A 167 -4.50 10.84 -20.80
C LEU A 167 -5.45 10.30 -19.73
N ILE A 168 -4.94 9.81 -18.59
CA ILE A 168 -5.75 9.48 -17.41
C ILE A 168 -6.43 10.74 -16.85
N GLN A 169 -5.68 11.84 -16.64
CA GLN A 169 -6.24 13.08 -16.11
C GLN A 169 -7.29 13.69 -17.05
N HIS A 170 -7.01 13.80 -18.35
CA HIS A 170 -7.98 14.27 -19.35
C HIS A 170 -9.22 13.37 -19.39
N ALA A 171 -9.05 12.04 -19.41
CA ALA A 171 -10.19 11.12 -19.42
C ALA A 171 -11.06 11.25 -18.15
N PHE A 172 -10.43 11.46 -16.98
CA PHE A 172 -11.14 11.69 -15.73
C PHE A 172 -11.95 12.99 -15.77
N LEU A 173 -11.33 14.10 -16.20
CA LEU A 173 -11.98 15.41 -16.33
C LEU A 173 -13.15 15.38 -17.33
N ALA A 174 -13.02 14.63 -18.43
CA ALA A 174 -14.07 14.45 -19.43
C ALA A 174 -15.15 13.41 -19.05
N GLY A 175 -15.01 12.72 -17.90
CA GLY A 175 -15.91 11.64 -17.47
C GLY A 175 -15.79 10.33 -18.28
N ASP A 176 -14.77 10.16 -19.12
CA ASP A 176 -14.48 8.89 -19.81
C ASP A 176 -13.86 7.88 -18.83
N VAL A 177 -14.71 7.27 -18.02
CA VAL A 177 -14.35 6.18 -17.09
C VAL A 177 -13.59 5.06 -17.81
N ASP A 178 -14.00 4.72 -19.03
CA ASP A 178 -13.34 3.66 -19.78
C ASP A 178 -11.95 4.12 -20.25
N GLY A 179 -11.77 5.42 -20.55
CA GLY A 179 -10.48 6.05 -20.81
C GLY A 179 -9.56 6.08 -19.61
N VAL A 180 -10.09 6.39 -18.42
CA VAL A 180 -9.33 6.30 -17.16
C VAL A 180 -8.84 4.87 -16.96
N LEU A 181 -9.74 3.88 -17.05
CA LEU A 181 -9.41 2.47 -16.84
C LEU A 181 -8.45 1.92 -17.90
N ARG A 182 -8.63 2.25 -19.19
CA ARG A 182 -7.73 1.83 -20.29
C ARG A 182 -6.30 2.35 -20.06
N HIS A 183 -6.12 3.64 -19.79
CA HIS A 183 -4.79 4.22 -19.65
C HIS A 183 -4.15 3.87 -18.29
N ALA A 184 -4.93 3.74 -17.21
CA ALA A 184 -4.44 3.29 -15.91
C ALA A 184 -3.95 1.84 -15.95
N ASP A 185 -4.66 0.92 -16.63
CA ASP A 185 -4.23 -0.47 -16.74
C ASP A 185 -2.90 -0.61 -17.53
N ILE A 186 -2.72 0.17 -18.59
CA ILE A 186 -1.45 0.22 -19.34
C ILE A 186 -0.33 0.80 -18.47
N LEU A 187 -0.58 1.94 -17.81
CA LEU A 187 0.42 2.64 -16.99
C LEU A 187 0.87 1.78 -15.81
N LEU A 188 -0.05 1.28 -15.00
CA LEU A 188 0.27 0.61 -13.74
C LEU A 188 0.79 -0.83 -13.94
N ARG A 189 0.59 -1.44 -15.12
CA ARG A 189 1.32 -2.66 -15.53
C ARG A 189 2.77 -2.38 -15.93
N ALA A 190 3.05 -1.22 -16.50
CA ALA A 190 4.38 -0.86 -17.00
C ALA A 190 5.25 -0.15 -15.94
N GLN A 191 4.63 0.60 -15.04
CA GLN A 191 5.26 1.38 -13.97
C GLN A 191 4.40 1.33 -12.69
N PRO A 192 4.51 0.27 -11.87
CA PRO A 192 3.72 0.11 -10.65
C PRO A 192 3.85 1.29 -9.67
N ASP A 193 5.01 1.96 -9.64
CA ASP A 193 5.30 3.12 -8.79
C ASP A 193 4.34 4.32 -9.01
N PHE A 194 3.66 4.38 -10.16
CA PHE A 194 2.61 5.37 -10.41
C PHE A 194 1.30 5.11 -9.63
N ALA A 195 1.18 3.99 -8.90
CA ALA A 195 -0.03 3.61 -8.16
C ALA A 195 -0.51 4.74 -7.22
N ALA A 196 0.36 5.27 -6.35
CA ALA A 196 0.01 6.37 -5.44
C ALA A 196 -0.42 7.67 -6.18
N THR A 197 0.03 7.85 -7.43
CA THR A 197 -0.28 9.03 -8.26
C THR A 197 -1.60 8.88 -9.06
N VAL A 198 -2.09 7.65 -9.22
CA VAL A 198 -3.31 7.31 -9.98
C VAL A 198 -4.47 6.85 -9.07
N ALA A 199 -4.15 6.24 -7.92
CA ALA A 199 -5.12 5.74 -6.95
C ALA A 199 -6.13 6.80 -6.43
N PRO A 200 -5.79 8.10 -6.29
CA PRO A 200 -6.78 9.10 -5.89
C PRO A 200 -7.91 9.29 -6.93
N MET A 201 -7.59 9.27 -8.23
CA MET A 201 -8.61 9.29 -9.30
C MET A 201 -9.44 8.01 -9.31
N LEU A 202 -8.82 6.83 -9.20
CA LEU A 202 -9.57 5.57 -9.14
C LEU A 202 -10.46 5.48 -7.88
N THR A 203 -10.01 6.03 -6.75
CA THR A 203 -10.79 6.15 -5.50
C THR A 203 -12.00 7.06 -5.71
N ALA A 204 -11.82 8.22 -6.36
CA ALA A 204 -12.92 9.14 -6.68
C ALA A 204 -13.97 8.48 -7.61
N LEU A 205 -13.55 7.73 -8.64
CA LEU A 205 -14.47 6.95 -9.48
C LEU A 205 -15.17 5.80 -8.73
N THR A 206 -14.54 5.24 -7.69
CA THR A 206 -15.12 4.17 -6.86
C THR A 206 -16.24 4.69 -5.95
N ALA A 207 -16.16 5.97 -5.55
CA ALA A 207 -17.13 6.61 -4.67
C ALA A 207 -18.53 6.64 -5.30
N ASP A 208 -18.62 6.99 -6.58
CA ASP A 208 -19.86 6.96 -7.37
C ASP A 208 -20.38 5.51 -7.51
N GLU A 209 -21.60 5.27 -7.01
CA GLU A 209 -22.23 3.96 -7.00
C GLU A 209 -22.65 3.45 -8.39
N ALA A 210 -22.90 4.35 -9.36
CA ALA A 210 -23.17 3.98 -10.74
C ALA A 210 -21.89 3.62 -11.52
N ILE A 211 -20.74 4.19 -11.12
CA ILE A 211 -19.43 3.91 -11.74
C ILE A 211 -18.76 2.68 -11.09
N ARG A 212 -18.93 2.46 -9.78
CA ARG A 212 -18.29 1.38 -9.01
C ARG A 212 -18.33 -0.01 -9.67
N PRO A 213 -19.42 -0.48 -10.32
CA PRO A 213 -19.44 -1.77 -11.01
C PRO A 213 -18.38 -1.91 -12.12
N ARG A 214 -17.99 -0.82 -12.78
CA ARG A 214 -16.91 -0.82 -13.78
C ARG A 214 -15.54 -1.00 -13.13
N ILE A 215 -15.31 -0.36 -11.99
CA ILE A 215 -14.09 -0.54 -11.18
C ILE A 215 -14.00 -1.97 -10.64
N VAL A 216 -15.10 -2.51 -10.12
CA VAL A 216 -15.23 -3.92 -9.70
C VAL A 216 -14.88 -4.86 -10.85
N ALA A 217 -15.41 -4.64 -12.05
CA ALA A 217 -15.11 -5.47 -13.22
C ALA A 217 -13.62 -5.41 -13.63
N ALA A 218 -13.00 -4.22 -13.62
CA ALA A 218 -11.57 -4.06 -13.92
C ALA A 218 -10.67 -4.79 -12.89
N LEU A 219 -11.00 -4.69 -11.60
CA LEU A 219 -10.26 -5.37 -10.53
C LEU A 219 -10.55 -6.88 -10.46
N ALA A 220 -11.73 -7.33 -10.90
CA ALA A 220 -12.09 -8.74 -11.00
C ALA A 220 -11.33 -9.47 -12.13
N ALA A 221 -10.72 -8.74 -13.07
CA ALA A 221 -9.79 -9.29 -14.06
C ALA A 221 -8.37 -9.58 -13.52
N ALA A 222 -8.18 -9.48 -12.19
CA ALA A 222 -6.91 -9.70 -11.49
C ALA A 222 -5.68 -8.98 -12.10
N PRO A 223 -5.75 -7.66 -12.39
CA PRO A 223 -4.61 -6.94 -12.94
C PRO A 223 -3.47 -6.84 -11.91
N PRO A 224 -2.18 -6.84 -12.32
CA PRO A 224 -1.04 -6.81 -11.40
C PRO A 224 -1.01 -5.63 -10.42
N TRP A 225 -1.66 -4.50 -10.78
CA TRP A 225 -1.74 -3.30 -9.95
C TRP A 225 -2.88 -3.33 -8.92
N ARG A 226 -3.73 -4.37 -8.92
CA ARG A 226 -4.88 -4.50 -7.98
C ARG A 226 -4.44 -4.41 -6.52
N ASP A 227 -3.38 -5.11 -6.14
CA ASP A 227 -2.93 -5.13 -4.74
C ASP A 227 -2.46 -3.76 -4.26
N GLY A 228 -1.73 -3.03 -5.10
CA GLY A 228 -1.33 -1.64 -4.81
C GLY A 228 -2.53 -0.71 -4.65
N PHE A 229 -3.49 -0.76 -5.58
CA PHE A 229 -4.70 0.07 -5.47
C PHE A 229 -5.52 -0.24 -4.21
N LEU A 230 -5.72 -1.53 -3.89
CA LEU A 230 -6.48 -1.94 -2.70
C LEU A 230 -5.75 -1.68 -1.38
N ALA A 231 -4.42 -1.54 -1.39
CA ALA A 231 -3.63 -1.11 -0.23
C ALA A 231 -3.74 0.41 0.03
N GLU A 232 -3.74 1.23 -1.03
CA GLU A 232 -3.86 2.70 -0.94
C GLU A 232 -5.30 3.16 -0.65
N LEU A 233 -6.30 2.49 -1.23
CA LEU A 233 -7.71 2.89 -1.16
C LEU A 233 -8.23 3.19 0.28
N PRO A 234 -7.94 2.38 1.32
CA PRO A 234 -8.32 2.69 2.70
C PRO A 234 -7.79 4.03 3.23
N ALA A 235 -6.58 4.43 2.85
CA ALA A 235 -5.98 5.69 3.26
C ALA A 235 -6.60 6.87 2.50
N LEU A 236 -6.82 6.72 1.19
CA LEU A 236 -7.38 7.74 0.31
C LEU A 236 -8.90 7.95 0.49
N ALA A 237 -9.63 6.94 0.97
CA ALA A 237 -11.07 7.02 1.16
C ALA A 237 -11.47 7.92 2.35
N ALA A 238 -12.28 8.95 2.06
CA ALA A 238 -12.83 9.87 3.05
C ALA A 238 -13.97 9.25 3.89
N ASP A 239 -14.87 8.47 3.29
CA ASP A 239 -15.76 7.57 4.03
C ASP A 239 -15.08 6.20 4.13
N PRO A 240 -14.74 5.71 5.34
CA PRO A 240 -14.13 4.39 5.51
C PRO A 240 -15.04 3.24 5.01
N ARG A 241 -16.34 3.44 4.80
CA ARG A 241 -17.24 2.42 4.21
C ARG A 241 -16.98 2.17 2.72
N LEU A 242 -16.31 3.07 2.02
CA LEU A 242 -16.07 2.94 0.57
C LEU A 242 -15.21 1.70 0.22
N PRO A 243 -14.06 1.44 0.87
CA PRO A 243 -13.33 0.17 0.73
C PRO A 243 -14.20 -1.06 1.06
N PHE A 244 -14.99 -1.04 2.14
CA PHE A 244 -15.88 -2.16 2.49
C PHE A 244 -16.90 -2.45 1.38
N ALA A 245 -17.52 -1.42 0.80
CA ALA A 245 -18.45 -1.59 -0.32
C ALA A 245 -17.75 -2.23 -1.53
N LEU A 246 -16.58 -1.72 -1.94
CA LEU A 246 -15.81 -2.28 -3.05
C LEU A 246 -15.38 -3.74 -2.79
N LEU A 247 -14.82 -4.04 -1.61
CA LEU A 247 -14.38 -5.38 -1.24
C LEU A 247 -15.57 -6.37 -1.20
N ARG A 248 -16.74 -5.93 -0.73
CA ARG A 248 -17.98 -6.73 -0.72
C ARG A 248 -18.52 -7.00 -2.12
N ASP A 249 -18.38 -6.04 -3.03
CA ASP A 249 -18.80 -6.22 -4.43
C ASP A 249 -17.80 -7.10 -5.21
N LEU A 250 -16.50 -7.02 -4.89
CA LEU A 250 -15.48 -7.95 -5.38
C LEU A 250 -15.68 -9.37 -4.83
N ALA A 251 -16.10 -9.53 -3.58
CA ALA A 251 -16.35 -10.82 -2.94
C ALA A 251 -17.51 -11.62 -3.59
N ARG A 252 -18.36 -10.94 -4.37
CA ARG A 252 -19.43 -11.56 -5.18
C ARG A 252 -18.96 -11.98 -6.58
N GLY A 253 -17.75 -11.58 -6.98
CA GLY A 253 -17.18 -11.82 -8.31
C GLY A 253 -16.27 -13.06 -8.40
N PRO A 254 -15.67 -13.31 -9.58
CA PRO A 254 -14.78 -14.46 -9.82
C PRO A 254 -13.40 -14.32 -9.17
N THR A 255 -13.06 -13.17 -8.59
CA THR A 255 -11.79 -12.92 -7.90
C THR A 255 -12.05 -12.12 -6.62
N PRO A 256 -12.49 -12.81 -5.54
CA PRO A 256 -12.78 -12.18 -4.25
C PRO A 256 -11.53 -11.53 -3.64
N PRO A 257 -11.68 -10.70 -2.60
CA PRO A 257 -10.54 -10.19 -1.84
C PRO A 257 -9.67 -11.30 -1.25
N THR A 258 -8.36 -11.06 -1.16
CA THR A 258 -7.45 -11.92 -0.40
C THR A 258 -7.37 -11.46 1.06
N SER A 259 -7.01 -12.34 1.98
CA SER A 259 -6.78 -11.98 3.40
C SER A 259 -5.80 -10.81 3.55
N SER A 260 -4.81 -10.68 2.65
CA SER A 260 -3.88 -9.54 2.62
C SER A 260 -4.58 -8.23 2.27
N GLN A 261 -5.39 -8.21 1.20
CA GLN A 261 -6.19 -7.03 0.80
C GLN A 261 -7.15 -6.59 1.93
N VAL A 262 -7.74 -7.55 2.65
CA VAL A 262 -8.61 -7.29 3.81
C VAL A 262 -7.80 -6.77 5.01
N MET A 263 -6.62 -7.34 5.31
CA MET A 263 -5.76 -6.87 6.40
C MET A 263 -5.28 -5.42 6.21
N SER A 264 -4.96 -4.99 4.99
CA SER A 264 -4.63 -3.58 4.70
C SER A 264 -5.77 -2.65 5.11
N TYR A 265 -7.01 -3.02 4.77
CA TYR A 265 -8.20 -2.24 5.16
C TYR A 265 -8.45 -2.26 6.67
N LEU A 266 -8.41 -3.43 7.32
CA LEU A 266 -8.57 -3.56 8.78
C LEU A 266 -7.53 -2.75 9.56
N THR A 267 -6.28 -2.72 9.09
CA THR A 267 -5.18 -1.96 9.71
C THR A 267 -5.48 -0.46 9.73
N VAL A 268 -5.97 0.10 8.62
CA VAL A 268 -6.31 1.54 8.56
C VAL A 268 -7.52 1.87 9.43
N LEU A 269 -8.55 1.02 9.48
CA LEU A 269 -9.69 1.23 10.38
C LEU A 269 -9.28 1.22 11.86
N VAL A 270 -8.44 0.27 12.27
CA VAL A 270 -7.91 0.17 13.63
C VAL A 270 -7.07 1.39 14.00
N ALA A 271 -6.28 1.92 13.05
CA ALA A 271 -5.52 3.16 13.23
C ALA A 271 -6.39 4.43 13.28
N ARG A 272 -7.54 4.45 12.60
CA ARG A 272 -8.57 5.51 12.68
C ARG A 272 -9.52 5.37 13.88
N GLU A 273 -9.37 4.30 14.65
CA GLU A 273 -10.27 3.87 15.74
C GLU A 273 -11.71 3.52 15.31
N ASP A 274 -11.93 3.22 14.03
CA ASP A 274 -13.20 2.75 13.42
C ASP A 274 -13.51 1.27 13.77
N TYR A 275 -13.30 0.85 15.02
CA TYR A 275 -13.36 -0.55 15.46
C TYR A 275 -14.68 -1.27 15.16
N ARG A 276 -15.82 -0.56 15.18
CA ARG A 276 -17.13 -1.14 14.82
C ARG A 276 -17.18 -1.56 13.35
N LEU A 277 -16.68 -0.72 12.45
CA LEU A 277 -16.59 -1.04 11.02
C LEU A 277 -15.48 -2.06 10.74
N ALA A 278 -14.40 -2.08 11.52
CA ALA A 278 -13.37 -3.10 11.44
C ALA A 278 -13.91 -4.48 11.83
N HIS A 279 -14.71 -4.55 12.90
CA HIS A 279 -15.35 -5.78 13.34
C HIS A 279 -16.44 -6.27 12.36
N GLU A 280 -17.21 -5.34 11.75
CA GLU A 280 -18.13 -5.67 10.65
C GLU A 280 -17.37 -6.21 9.42
N ALA A 281 -16.29 -5.53 9.00
CA ALA A 281 -15.48 -5.94 7.86
C ALA A 281 -14.86 -7.33 8.06
N TRP A 282 -14.22 -7.56 9.21
CA TRP A 282 -13.65 -8.87 9.56
C TRP A 282 -14.73 -9.97 9.57
N ARG A 283 -15.90 -9.73 10.20
CA ARG A 283 -17.02 -10.70 10.18
C ARG A 283 -17.66 -10.95 8.80
N VAL A 284 -17.44 -10.08 7.82
CA VAL A 284 -17.96 -10.20 6.44
C VAL A 284 -16.95 -10.83 5.49
N PHE A 285 -15.64 -10.66 5.74
CA PHE A 285 -14.56 -11.15 4.88
C PHE A 285 -13.79 -12.29 5.57
N PRO A 286 -14.03 -13.56 5.21
CA PRO A 286 -13.35 -14.68 5.85
C PRO A 286 -11.85 -14.65 5.57
N MET A 287 -11.05 -14.83 6.62
CA MET A 287 -9.60 -14.87 6.59
C MET A 287 -9.11 -16.31 6.56
N ASP A 288 -7.94 -16.58 5.97
CA ASP A 288 -7.42 -17.94 5.71
C ASP A 288 -7.37 -18.82 6.98
N GLY A 289 -8.34 -19.73 7.11
CA GLY A 289 -8.47 -20.67 8.22
C GLY A 289 -9.25 -20.16 9.44
N GLU A 290 -9.76 -18.92 9.42
CA GLU A 290 -10.63 -18.40 10.49
C GLU A 290 -12.10 -18.76 10.22
N GLU A 291 -12.58 -19.87 10.80
CA GLU A 291 -14.01 -20.07 11.00
C GLU A 291 -14.55 -18.95 11.90
N HIS A 292 -15.59 -18.24 11.44
CA HIS A 292 -16.21 -17.13 12.17
C HIS A 292 -17.51 -17.59 12.85
N PRO A 293 -17.46 -18.10 14.11
CA PRO A 293 -18.67 -18.39 14.85
C PRO A 293 -19.47 -17.11 15.14
N ALA A 294 -20.75 -17.26 15.48
CA ALA A 294 -21.59 -16.15 15.93
C ALA A 294 -21.32 -15.72 17.39
N ASP A 295 -20.24 -16.23 18.00
CA ASP A 295 -19.88 -16.00 19.39
C ASP A 295 -19.29 -14.60 19.62
N LEU A 296 -19.46 -14.10 20.85
CA LEU A 296 -18.96 -12.79 21.30
C LEU A 296 -17.48 -12.81 21.74
N VAL A 297 -16.82 -13.97 21.60
CA VAL A 297 -15.37 -14.18 21.74
C VAL A 297 -14.94 -14.97 20.51
N PHE A 298 -13.90 -14.51 19.83
CA PHE A 298 -13.30 -15.26 18.74
C PHE A 298 -12.38 -16.36 19.29
N ASP A 299 -12.44 -17.55 18.67
CA ASP A 299 -11.54 -18.66 18.98
C ASP A 299 -11.35 -18.93 20.49
N GLY A 300 -12.45 -19.04 21.24
CA GLY A 300 -12.41 -19.29 22.68
C GLY A 300 -11.73 -20.61 23.10
N GLY A 301 -11.53 -21.53 22.13
CA GLY A 301 -10.80 -22.78 22.28
C GLY A 301 -9.35 -22.74 21.81
N PHE A 302 -8.81 -21.58 21.43
CA PHE A 302 -7.42 -21.37 21.01
C PHE A 302 -6.96 -22.31 19.87
N ARG A 303 -7.85 -22.59 18.91
CA ARG A 303 -7.62 -23.44 17.73
C ARG A 303 -6.82 -22.73 16.63
N ASN A 304 -6.98 -21.42 16.48
CA ASN A 304 -6.43 -20.61 15.39
C ASN A 304 -5.03 -20.06 15.73
N ARG A 305 -4.43 -19.28 14.80
CA ARG A 305 -3.13 -18.64 15.04
C ARG A 305 -3.33 -17.32 15.79
N PRO A 306 -2.65 -17.08 16.93
CA PRO A 306 -2.71 -15.79 17.62
C PRO A 306 -2.13 -14.67 16.74
N GLY A 307 -2.70 -13.47 16.85
CA GLY A 307 -2.27 -12.27 16.12
C GLY A 307 -2.52 -12.29 14.60
N ALA A 308 -3.38 -13.17 14.09
CA ALA A 308 -3.68 -13.23 12.65
C ALA A 308 -4.46 -11.99 12.16
N THR A 309 -5.38 -11.46 12.97
CA THR A 309 -6.15 -10.23 12.72
C THR A 309 -6.20 -9.37 13.99
N PRO A 310 -6.74 -8.13 13.93
CA PRO A 310 -6.92 -7.29 15.12
C PRO A 310 -7.92 -7.83 16.17
N PHE A 311 -8.70 -8.87 15.82
CA PHE A 311 -9.69 -9.51 16.68
C PHE A 311 -9.30 -10.94 17.09
N SER A 312 -8.25 -11.51 16.49
CA SER A 312 -7.64 -12.76 16.97
C SER A 312 -6.96 -12.53 18.33
N TRP A 313 -6.77 -13.60 19.11
CA TRP A 313 -6.03 -13.53 20.38
C TRP A 313 -4.61 -12.97 20.18
N ALA A 314 -4.24 -11.93 20.93
CA ALA A 314 -2.91 -11.33 20.91
C ALA A 314 -2.19 -11.60 22.23
N PHE A 315 -0.91 -12.00 22.16
CA PHE A 315 -0.08 -12.29 23.33
C PHE A 315 1.06 -11.27 23.42
N SER A 316 1.25 -10.67 24.59
CA SER A 316 2.50 -10.01 24.95
C SER A 316 3.35 -10.94 25.82
N PHE A 317 4.60 -11.13 25.41
CA PHE A 317 5.53 -12.01 26.11
C PHE A 317 6.37 -11.21 27.10
N GLY A 318 6.48 -11.71 28.33
CA GLY A 318 7.46 -11.27 29.31
C GLY A 318 8.43 -12.40 29.62
N GLY A 319 9.66 -12.07 30.03
CA GLY A 319 10.58 -13.05 30.62
C GLY A 319 9.96 -13.83 31.79
N GLY A 320 10.33 -15.10 31.92
CA GLY A 320 9.86 -15.99 32.98
C GLY A 320 8.58 -16.80 32.68
N VAL A 321 7.87 -16.50 31.58
CA VAL A 321 6.68 -17.26 31.14
C VAL A 321 6.77 -17.65 29.66
N ARG A 322 6.35 -18.88 29.32
CA ARG A 322 6.12 -19.33 27.93
C ARG A 322 4.62 -19.43 27.68
N ILE A 323 4.13 -18.71 26.67
CA ILE A 323 2.71 -18.68 26.27
C ILE A 323 2.56 -19.32 24.89
N THR A 324 1.75 -20.38 24.77
CA THR A 324 1.56 -21.13 23.51
C THR A 324 0.18 -21.79 23.42
N THR A 325 -0.34 -21.99 22.20
CA THR A 325 -1.49 -22.86 21.95
C THR A 325 -1.04 -24.33 21.85
N THR A 326 -1.60 -25.23 22.65
CA THR A 326 -1.27 -26.66 22.66
C THR A 326 -2.53 -27.54 22.73
N ALA A 327 -2.39 -28.86 22.73
CA ALA A 327 -3.51 -29.79 22.97
C ALA A 327 -4.00 -29.69 24.43
N ALA A 328 -5.31 -29.66 24.63
CA ALA A 328 -5.90 -29.55 25.96
C ALA A 328 -5.66 -30.84 26.79
N PRO A 329 -5.02 -30.77 27.98
CA PRO A 329 -4.79 -31.95 28.82
C PRO A 329 -6.09 -32.69 29.13
N GLY A 330 -6.10 -34.02 28.96
CA GLY A 330 -7.29 -34.85 29.19
C GLY A 330 -8.46 -34.65 28.22
N ARG A 331 -8.36 -33.78 27.20
CA ARG A 331 -9.40 -33.53 26.19
C ARG A 331 -8.88 -33.77 24.76
N PRO A 332 -8.89 -35.01 24.25
CA PRO A 332 -8.37 -35.32 22.92
C PRO A 332 -9.12 -34.58 21.80
N GLY A 333 -8.38 -33.88 20.94
CA GLY A 333 -8.94 -33.09 19.82
C GLY A 333 -9.24 -31.61 20.15
N ASP A 334 -9.17 -31.22 21.42
CA ASP A 334 -9.28 -29.83 21.84
C ASP A 334 -7.91 -29.15 21.96
N LYS A 335 -7.90 -27.82 21.86
CA LYS A 335 -6.75 -26.99 22.18
C LYS A 335 -6.99 -26.17 23.45
N ALA A 336 -5.89 -25.69 24.01
CA ALA A 336 -5.86 -24.77 25.13
C ALA A 336 -4.69 -23.78 24.96
N LEU A 337 -4.86 -22.59 25.52
CA LEU A 337 -3.78 -21.67 25.83
C LEU A 337 -3.01 -22.24 27.03
N ALA A 338 -1.76 -22.61 26.84
CA ALA A 338 -0.84 -23.00 27.90
C ALA A 338 0.07 -21.83 28.27
N LEU A 339 0.17 -21.55 29.57
CA LEU A 339 1.13 -20.66 30.20
C LEU A 339 2.03 -21.50 31.12
N GLU A 340 3.32 -21.56 30.84
CA GLU A 340 4.30 -22.34 31.59
C GLU A 340 5.31 -21.42 32.29
N PHE A 341 5.56 -21.68 33.59
CA PHE A 341 6.32 -20.79 34.47
C PHE A 341 7.52 -21.53 35.08
N ALA A 342 8.72 -21.02 34.81
CA ALA A 342 9.98 -21.72 35.08
C ALA A 342 10.50 -21.63 36.53
N GLY A 343 9.68 -21.15 37.49
CA GLY A 343 10.15 -20.86 38.86
C GLY A 343 11.00 -19.59 38.95
N GLN A 344 10.82 -18.66 38.02
CA GLN A 344 11.60 -17.42 37.88
C GLN A 344 10.71 -16.18 38.04
N MET A 345 11.32 -14.99 38.08
CA MET A 345 10.58 -13.74 38.07
C MET A 345 9.86 -13.54 36.74
N VAL A 346 8.54 -13.34 36.79
CA VAL A 346 7.68 -13.11 35.62
C VAL A 346 7.57 -11.61 35.33
N GLU A 347 7.98 -11.21 34.13
CA GLU A 347 7.75 -9.86 33.58
C GLU A 347 6.26 -9.63 33.26
N PRO A 348 5.78 -8.38 33.14
CA PRO A 348 4.35 -8.13 32.93
C PRO A 348 3.93 -8.70 31.56
N MET A 349 2.95 -9.60 31.58
CA MET A 349 2.42 -10.26 30.39
C MET A 349 0.92 -10.04 30.27
N THR A 350 0.40 -10.08 29.05
CA THR A 350 -1.03 -10.01 28.77
C THR A 350 -1.40 -10.97 27.65
N VAL A 351 -2.51 -11.70 27.83
CA VAL A 351 -3.22 -12.35 26.71
C VAL A 351 -4.52 -11.59 26.52
N THR A 352 -4.73 -11.03 25.33
CA THR A 352 -5.81 -10.08 25.06
C THR A 352 -6.62 -10.45 23.82
N GLN A 353 -7.88 -10.01 23.82
CA GLN A 353 -8.71 -9.98 22.63
C GLN A 353 -9.52 -8.67 22.60
N VAL A 354 -9.57 -8.04 21.42
CA VAL A 354 -10.46 -6.90 21.18
C VAL A 354 -11.87 -7.43 20.90
N THR A 355 -12.85 -6.90 21.62
CA THR A 355 -14.27 -7.25 21.48
C THR A 355 -15.09 -5.98 21.21
N VAL A 356 -16.20 -6.14 20.51
CA VAL A 356 -17.14 -5.06 20.17
C VAL A 356 -18.53 -5.49 20.61
N LEU A 357 -18.78 -5.34 21.91
CA LEU A 357 -20.05 -5.61 22.57
C LEU A 357 -20.91 -4.35 22.62
N ASP A 358 -22.22 -4.53 22.47
CA ASP A 358 -23.21 -3.46 22.69
C ASP A 358 -23.45 -3.21 24.19
N PRO A 359 -24.08 -2.08 24.57
CA PRO A 359 -24.39 -1.79 25.97
C PRO A 359 -25.36 -2.81 26.59
N GLY A 360 -24.97 -3.40 27.72
CA GLY A 360 -25.74 -4.46 28.37
C GLY A 360 -24.92 -5.24 29.40
N ARG A 361 -25.56 -6.21 30.05
CA ARG A 361 -24.90 -7.11 31.01
C ARG A 361 -24.52 -8.42 30.33
N TYR A 362 -23.33 -8.91 30.63
CA TYR A 362 -22.79 -10.14 30.05
C TYR A 362 -22.12 -11.01 31.12
N ARG A 363 -22.11 -12.32 30.90
CA ARG A 363 -21.29 -13.27 31.65
C ARG A 363 -20.14 -13.72 30.77
N ILE A 364 -18.92 -13.61 31.30
CA ILE A 364 -17.73 -14.23 30.75
C ILE A 364 -17.52 -15.56 31.49
N ALA A 365 -17.18 -16.62 30.78
CA ALA A 365 -16.89 -17.93 31.36
C ALA A 365 -15.76 -18.65 30.60
N GLY A 366 -15.14 -19.63 31.23
CA GLY A 366 -14.16 -20.52 30.62
C GLY A 366 -13.76 -21.66 31.55
N SER A 367 -12.84 -22.50 31.08
CA SER A 367 -12.27 -23.62 31.83
C SER A 367 -10.78 -23.39 32.08
N GLN A 368 -10.30 -23.79 33.27
CA GLN A 368 -8.88 -23.81 33.63
C GLN A 368 -8.42 -25.17 34.19
N ALA A 369 -7.15 -25.52 34.01
CA ALA A 369 -6.50 -26.68 34.62
C ALA A 369 -4.99 -26.40 34.83
N GLY A 370 -4.31 -27.19 35.67
CA GLY A 370 -2.85 -27.15 35.83
C GLY A 370 -2.35 -26.90 37.25
N THR A 371 -1.02 -26.87 37.40
CA THR A 371 -0.29 -26.82 38.68
C THR A 371 0.22 -25.43 39.07
N PHE A 372 -0.29 -24.38 38.42
CA PHE A 372 0.09 -22.98 38.61
C PHE A 372 0.11 -22.50 40.08
N GLU A 373 1.31 -22.26 40.62
CA GLU A 373 1.53 -21.74 41.97
C GLU A 373 1.97 -20.27 41.93
N SER A 374 1.13 -19.40 42.49
CA SER A 374 1.33 -17.96 42.64
C SER A 374 0.70 -17.47 43.95
N ARG A 375 1.18 -16.36 44.51
CA ARG A 375 0.58 -15.68 45.68
C ARG A 375 -0.58 -14.75 45.33
N ARG A 376 -0.65 -14.30 44.07
CA ARG A 376 -1.61 -13.30 43.57
C ARG A 376 -2.45 -13.82 42.41
N GLY A 377 -2.31 -15.10 42.06
CA GLY A 377 -3.00 -15.74 40.95
C GLY A 377 -2.68 -15.10 39.59
N LEU A 378 -3.52 -15.41 38.62
CA LEU A 378 -3.78 -14.63 37.41
C LEU A 378 -5.22 -14.14 37.46
N ARG A 379 -5.62 -13.14 36.67
CA ARG A 379 -7.04 -12.75 36.60
C ARG A 379 -7.45 -12.34 35.20
N TRP A 380 -8.65 -12.75 34.80
CA TRP A 380 -9.32 -12.17 33.64
C TRP A 380 -9.96 -10.84 34.05
N GLU A 381 -9.91 -9.87 33.17
CA GLU A 381 -10.60 -8.59 33.29
C GLU A 381 -11.22 -8.22 31.94
N MET A 382 -12.32 -7.47 31.98
CA MET A 382 -12.77 -6.68 30.83
C MET A 382 -12.51 -5.20 31.10
N ILE A 383 -11.83 -4.51 30.19
CA ILE A 383 -11.65 -3.05 30.23
C ILE A 383 -12.28 -2.39 28.99
N CYS A 384 -12.75 -1.16 29.10
CA CYS A 384 -13.00 -0.34 27.90
C CYS A 384 -11.67 -0.02 27.21
N ARG A 385 -11.61 -0.03 25.87
CA ARG A 385 -10.42 0.37 25.12
C ARG A 385 -10.25 1.90 25.13
N ARG A 386 -9.77 2.45 26.25
CA ARG A 386 -9.40 3.87 26.40
C ARG A 386 -8.28 4.05 27.45
N PRO A 387 -7.47 5.12 27.38
CA PRO A 387 -6.45 5.41 28.39
C PRO A 387 -7.05 5.50 29.80
N GLY A 388 -6.37 4.90 30.79
CA GLY A 388 -6.79 4.93 32.20
C GLY A 388 -8.13 4.24 32.50
N ALA A 389 -8.60 3.32 31.65
CA ALA A 389 -9.82 2.55 31.92
C ALA A 389 -9.65 1.66 33.15
N ALA A 390 -10.54 1.81 34.13
CA ALA A 390 -10.75 0.81 35.18
C ALA A 390 -11.44 -0.44 34.59
N PRO A 391 -11.26 -1.64 35.21
CA PRO A 391 -12.02 -2.83 34.86
C PRO A 391 -13.54 -2.64 35.03
N LEU A 392 -14.31 -3.14 34.06
CA LEU A 392 -15.77 -3.29 34.14
C LEU A 392 -16.18 -4.49 35.00
N GLY A 393 -15.23 -5.39 35.25
CA GLY A 393 -15.35 -6.62 36.03
C GLY A 393 -14.18 -7.54 35.70
N GLY A 394 -14.06 -8.63 36.45
CA GLY A 394 -13.01 -9.62 36.29
C GLY A 394 -13.31 -10.89 37.07
N SER A 395 -12.52 -11.94 36.82
CA SER A 395 -12.57 -13.17 37.62
C SER A 395 -11.99 -12.95 39.01
N ASP A 396 -12.32 -13.86 39.93
CA ASP A 396 -11.49 -14.15 41.09
C ASP A 396 -10.06 -14.52 40.64
N GLU A 397 -9.09 -14.47 41.56
CA GLU A 397 -7.72 -14.92 41.29
C GLU A 397 -7.69 -16.42 40.87
N LEU A 398 -7.23 -16.65 39.64
CA LEU A 398 -6.96 -17.97 39.07
C LEU A 398 -5.65 -18.54 39.64
N PHE A 399 -5.78 -19.65 40.36
CA PHE A 399 -4.68 -20.50 40.81
C PHE A 399 -4.76 -21.86 40.10
N GLY A 400 -3.71 -22.67 40.17
CA GLY A 400 -3.71 -24.03 39.62
C GLY A 400 -4.83 -24.88 40.24
N GLY A 401 -5.81 -25.28 39.44
CA GLY A 401 -6.93 -26.12 39.85
C GLY A 401 -6.57 -27.60 40.09
N GLY A 402 -5.30 -27.96 39.95
CA GLY A 402 -4.82 -29.34 39.90
C GLY A 402 -4.96 -29.94 38.50
N GLU A 403 -4.86 -31.27 38.41
CA GLU A 403 -4.92 -32.01 37.13
C GLU A 403 -6.32 -31.99 36.47
N GLY A 404 -7.36 -31.59 37.22
CA GLY A 404 -8.73 -31.51 36.73
C GLY A 404 -9.10 -30.16 36.14
N TRP A 405 -9.94 -30.16 35.11
CA TRP A 405 -10.57 -28.94 34.60
C TRP A 405 -11.60 -28.40 35.58
N SER A 406 -11.48 -27.12 35.93
CA SER A 406 -12.44 -26.36 36.75
C SER A 406 -12.99 -25.18 35.96
N PRO A 407 -14.29 -24.84 36.08
CA PRO A 407 -14.86 -23.67 35.43
C PRO A 407 -14.57 -22.39 36.22
N PHE A 408 -14.45 -21.27 35.52
CA PHE A 408 -14.51 -19.93 36.10
C PHE A 408 -15.57 -19.09 35.34
N SER A 409 -16.17 -18.12 36.02
CA SER A 409 -17.07 -17.15 35.36
C SER A 409 -17.19 -15.86 36.15
N PHE A 410 -17.40 -14.74 35.47
CA PHE A 410 -17.66 -13.43 36.07
C PHE A 410 -18.64 -12.61 35.23
N ASP A 411 -19.35 -11.69 35.88
CA ASP A 411 -20.29 -10.79 35.22
C ASP A 411 -19.63 -9.43 34.95
N ILE A 412 -20.03 -8.81 33.85
CA ILE A 412 -19.63 -7.45 33.46
C ILE A 412 -20.85 -6.64 33.00
N GLU A 413 -20.73 -5.32 33.04
CA GLU A 413 -21.70 -4.40 32.43
C GLU A 413 -20.98 -3.45 31.46
N ILE A 414 -21.44 -3.43 30.21
CA ILE A 414 -20.97 -2.50 29.18
C ILE A 414 -21.81 -1.22 29.27
N PRO A 415 -21.23 -0.07 29.65
CA PRO A 415 -21.97 1.17 29.80
C PRO A 415 -22.42 1.70 28.43
N ARG A 416 -23.53 2.45 28.42
CA ARG A 416 -24.12 3.03 27.19
C ARG A 416 -23.24 4.04 26.47
N GLU A 417 -22.27 4.61 27.17
CA GLU A 417 -21.40 5.69 26.69
C GLU A 417 -19.94 5.38 27.00
N ASN A 418 -19.02 5.98 26.24
CA ASN A 418 -17.57 5.95 26.49
C ASN A 418 -16.91 4.55 26.56
N CYS A 419 -17.57 3.53 26.01
CA CYS A 419 -17.07 2.15 25.96
C CYS A 419 -17.49 1.39 24.67
N PRO A 420 -17.28 1.94 23.45
CA PRO A 420 -17.72 1.32 22.19
C PRO A 420 -16.92 0.08 21.79
N VAL A 421 -15.81 -0.19 22.49
CA VAL A 421 -14.84 -1.27 22.23
C VAL A 421 -14.28 -1.70 23.57
N GLN A 422 -14.10 -2.99 23.77
CA GLN A 422 -13.62 -3.55 25.03
C GLN A 422 -12.47 -4.52 24.79
N ILE A 423 -11.58 -4.68 25.77
CA ILE A 423 -10.48 -5.65 25.74
C ILE A 423 -10.69 -6.64 26.87
N LEU A 424 -10.96 -7.90 26.50
CA LEU A 424 -10.84 -9.03 27.41
C LEU A 424 -9.36 -9.31 27.58
N ARG A 425 -8.84 -9.30 28.81
CA ARG A 425 -7.43 -9.50 29.11
C ARG A 425 -7.20 -10.44 30.28
N LEU A 426 -6.28 -11.39 30.12
CA LEU A 426 -5.63 -12.09 31.22
C LEU A 426 -4.44 -11.24 31.67
N VAL A 427 -4.34 -10.93 32.96
CA VAL A 427 -3.27 -10.09 33.53
C VAL A 427 -2.61 -10.73 34.75
N PHE A 428 -1.33 -10.42 34.93
CA PHE A 428 -0.54 -10.76 36.12
C PHE A 428 -0.19 -9.49 36.91
N ASP A 429 -1.16 -8.98 37.68
CA ASP A 429 -1.01 -7.71 38.41
C ASP A 429 -0.25 -7.89 39.74
N THR A 430 1.08 -7.67 39.68
CA THR A 430 2.01 -7.85 40.80
C THR A 430 3.00 -6.69 40.92
N VAL A 431 2.70 -5.75 41.83
CA VAL A 431 3.57 -4.58 42.10
C VAL A 431 4.82 -4.95 42.92
N ALA A 432 4.73 -5.96 43.78
CA ALA A 432 5.84 -6.39 44.64
C ALA A 432 6.70 -7.49 43.99
N GLN A 433 8.01 -7.28 43.89
CA GLN A 433 8.93 -8.22 43.23
C GLN A 433 8.91 -9.64 43.82
N ALA A 434 8.66 -9.78 45.13
CA ALA A 434 8.62 -11.06 45.82
C ALA A 434 7.44 -11.95 45.42
N ASP A 435 6.37 -11.39 44.84
CA ASP A 435 5.18 -12.12 44.42
C ASP A 435 5.23 -12.50 42.92
N ARG A 436 6.33 -12.15 42.24
CA ARG A 436 6.56 -12.38 40.81
C ARG A 436 7.29 -13.69 40.51
N ILE A 437 7.76 -14.41 41.52
CA ILE A 437 8.38 -15.73 41.36
C ILE A 437 7.24 -16.76 41.31
N VAL A 438 7.05 -17.39 40.15
CA VAL A 438 5.88 -18.21 39.82
C VAL A 438 6.34 -19.52 39.16
N ARG A 439 5.64 -20.62 39.42
CA ARG A 439 6.00 -21.96 38.91
C ARG A 439 4.78 -22.79 38.50
N GLY A 440 5.03 -23.83 37.71
CA GLY A 440 4.00 -24.75 37.24
C GLY A 440 3.39 -24.29 35.91
N ASP A 441 2.19 -24.78 35.64
CA ASP A 441 1.48 -24.60 34.37
C ASP A 441 0.01 -24.22 34.57
N LEU A 442 -0.53 -23.40 33.65
CA LEU A 442 -1.95 -23.07 33.55
C LEU A 442 -2.43 -23.28 32.11
N TYR A 443 -3.47 -24.09 31.95
CA TYR A 443 -4.18 -24.28 30.69
C TYR A 443 -5.53 -23.56 30.76
N LEU A 444 -5.88 -22.82 29.71
CA LEU A 444 -7.14 -22.09 29.58
C LEU A 444 -7.83 -22.44 28.26
N THR A 445 -9.13 -22.68 28.29
CA THR A 445 -9.96 -22.96 27.10
C THR A 445 -11.45 -22.68 27.38
N ASP A 446 -12.34 -22.95 26.43
CA ASP A 446 -13.79 -22.69 26.48
C ASP A 446 -14.18 -21.21 26.72
N ILE A 447 -13.30 -20.25 26.41
CA ILE A 447 -13.52 -18.82 26.71
C ILE A 447 -14.74 -18.32 25.92
N SER A 448 -15.76 -17.82 26.63
CA SER A 448 -17.02 -17.41 26.03
C SER A 448 -17.62 -16.20 26.73
N ILE A 449 -18.31 -15.35 25.97
CA ILE A 449 -19.11 -14.23 26.46
C ILE A 449 -20.56 -14.49 26.04
N ARG A 450 -21.50 -14.35 26.97
CA ARG A 450 -22.95 -14.52 26.72
C ARG A 450 -23.73 -13.36 27.32
N PRO A 451 -24.75 -12.82 26.62
CA PRO A 451 -25.59 -11.77 27.19
C PRO A 451 -26.42 -12.33 28.35
N LEU A 452 -26.45 -11.60 29.46
CA LEU A 452 -27.39 -11.79 30.54
C LEU A 452 -28.62 -10.95 30.19
N GLY A 453 -29.65 -11.61 29.68
CA GLY A 453 -30.82 -10.95 29.09
C GLY A 453 -31.41 -9.85 29.97
N GLY A 454 -31.52 -8.65 29.40
CA GLY A 454 -32.18 -7.53 30.06
C GLY A 454 -33.70 -7.73 30.17
N SER A 455 -34.26 -7.25 31.27
CA SER A 455 -35.70 -7.06 31.50
C SER A 455 -36.21 -5.80 30.83
#